data_AF-F3NNY4-F1
#
_entry.id   AF-F3NNY4-F1
#
_cell.length_a   1.000
_cell.length_b   1.000
_cell.length_c   1.000
_cell.angle_alpha   90.00
_cell.angle_beta   90.00
_cell.angle_gamma   90.00
#
_symmetry.space_group_name_H-M   'P 1'
#
loop_
_entity.id
_entity.type
_entity.pdbx_description
1 polymer ?
#
loop_
_entity_poly.entity_id
_entity_poly.type
_entity_poly.pdbx_seq_one_letter_code
_entity_poly.pdbx_strand_id
1 'polypeptide(L)'
;MRLEELGTTERQLWHSYARGHRVAPRPATPRGPRPSVRAEFLAALLLGAGPEPGPGERPALRLDGVSVTGTLDLEFAEVIAPVALTDCHFDEAPLLRGAQFRELVLSDCVLPGLSADTVEVRGRMVLSHCRLSGPLVLTRAEIHSDLDLRRTVITAPGRDAVRAVRLSTGGDLLCTGLTVHGLTRVTGAVVAGEFDLEGAHLSNPGGTALDAYHVHVTEDFTFHPGFRSEGRLILSGAQVAAALGFCGARLSNPGDIALEAVDVTVHRNADLGLGLTVEGGVQLDGTRVGTLLSFRDATVDHPSGTALSLRLVQARETDLRTRRPIDGTVDAGNAQLGVLHDAPDTWPTGLRLAHTAYDALATPLTAGERLAWLRRGTEGYVPQPYEQLAAAYRSLGHEDEARTVLLAKQRHRRSALPAHARLWGYVQDATVGYGYRPARAALWIIALLALGASFFSAHPPAPLEAGKAPPFSPVFYALDLLLPVIGFGQKAAFAPHGGGQLLAHTLTVAGWILATTLTAGVSRALSRQ
;
A
#
# COMPACT_ATOMS: atom_id res chain seq x y z
N MET A 1 32.62 -46.47 -20.50
CA MET A 1 33.51 -45.50 -21.18
C MET A 1 34.94 -46.03 -21.08
N ARG A 2 35.68 -46.14 -22.18
CA ARG A 2 37.08 -46.61 -22.12
C ARG A 2 38.00 -45.43 -21.86
N LEU A 3 38.95 -45.57 -20.93
CA LEU A 3 39.92 -44.51 -20.56
C LEU A 3 40.72 -43.98 -21.77
N GLU A 4 40.89 -44.80 -22.81
CA GLU A 4 41.59 -44.47 -24.06
C GLU A 4 40.81 -43.48 -24.94
N GLU A 5 39.48 -43.39 -24.78
CA GLU A 5 38.59 -42.50 -25.52
C GLU A 5 38.45 -41.12 -24.86
N LEU A 6 39.12 -40.90 -23.72
CA LEU A 6 39.02 -39.68 -22.94
C LEU A 6 40.01 -38.60 -23.43
N GLY A 7 39.51 -37.39 -23.60
CA GLY A 7 40.32 -36.19 -23.83
C GLY A 7 41.31 -35.94 -22.69
N THR A 8 42.27 -35.04 -22.90
CA THR A 8 43.27 -34.68 -21.88
C THR A 8 42.63 -34.14 -20.60
N THR A 9 41.65 -33.23 -20.74
CA THR A 9 40.88 -32.67 -19.62
C THR A 9 40.04 -33.74 -18.92
N GLU A 10 39.36 -34.61 -19.68
CA GLU A 10 38.54 -35.69 -19.15
C GLU A 10 39.37 -36.67 -18.32
N ARG A 11 40.58 -37.04 -18.80
CA ARG A 11 41.52 -37.89 -18.03
C ARG A 11 41.99 -37.21 -16.74
N GLN A 12 42.29 -35.92 -16.78
CA GLN A 12 42.67 -35.18 -15.58
C GLN A 12 41.52 -35.16 -14.57
N LEU A 13 40.29 -34.95 -15.04
CA LEU A 13 39.09 -34.94 -14.21
C LEU A 13 38.81 -36.33 -13.61
N TRP A 14 38.95 -37.39 -14.40
CA TRP A 14 38.80 -38.78 -13.95
C TRP A 14 39.66 -39.10 -12.72
N HIS A 15 40.94 -38.71 -12.73
CA HIS A 15 41.86 -38.97 -11.62
C HIS A 15 41.68 -38.01 -10.43
N SER A 16 41.11 -36.83 -10.66
CA SER A 16 40.95 -35.80 -9.63
C SER A 16 39.64 -35.95 -8.86
N TYR A 17 38.63 -36.57 -9.50
CA TYR A 17 37.26 -36.68 -8.98
C TYR A 17 37.20 -37.39 -7.63
N ALA A 18 37.81 -38.57 -7.48
CA ALA A 18 37.77 -39.35 -6.22
C ALA A 18 38.30 -38.56 -5.01
N ARG A 19 39.32 -37.73 -5.22
CA ARG A 19 39.93 -36.85 -4.21
C ARG A 19 39.18 -35.53 -4.01
N GLY A 20 38.23 -35.23 -4.88
CA GLY A 20 37.53 -33.95 -4.93
C GLY A 20 38.43 -32.76 -5.25
N HIS A 21 39.51 -32.97 -6.00
CA HIS A 21 40.42 -31.90 -6.39
C HIS A 21 39.84 -31.07 -7.55
N ARG A 22 40.12 -29.77 -7.53
CA ARG A 22 39.70 -28.81 -8.57
C ARG A 22 40.54 -28.98 -9.83
N VAL A 23 39.88 -29.00 -10.98
CA VAL A 23 40.50 -29.13 -12.31
C VAL A 23 40.25 -27.86 -13.10
N ALA A 24 41.32 -27.13 -13.40
CA ALA A 24 41.31 -25.85 -14.13
C ALA A 24 42.24 -25.94 -15.35
N PRO A 25 41.81 -26.61 -16.43
CA PRO A 25 42.62 -26.75 -17.65
C PRO A 25 42.84 -25.38 -18.29
N ARG A 26 44.06 -25.12 -18.74
CA ARG A 26 44.40 -23.88 -19.46
C ARG A 26 44.27 -24.09 -20.97
N PRO A 27 43.77 -23.10 -21.72
CA PRO A 27 43.82 -23.17 -23.17
C PRO A 27 45.28 -23.24 -23.65
N ALA A 28 45.52 -23.94 -24.77
CA ALA A 28 46.86 -24.16 -25.29
C ALA A 28 47.59 -22.85 -25.66
N THR A 29 46.84 -21.79 -25.96
CA THR A 29 47.33 -20.42 -26.11
C THR A 29 46.37 -19.45 -25.43
N PRO A 30 46.80 -18.24 -25.02
CA PRO A 30 45.93 -17.26 -24.35
C PRO A 30 44.70 -16.83 -25.17
N ARG A 31 44.73 -17.00 -26.50
CA ARG A 31 43.61 -16.74 -27.42
C ARG A 31 43.02 -18.03 -28.02
N GLY A 32 43.46 -19.19 -27.53
CA GLY A 32 43.01 -20.48 -28.02
C GLY A 32 41.59 -20.81 -27.55
N PRO A 33 40.92 -21.76 -28.21
CA PRO A 33 39.60 -22.23 -27.78
C PRO A 33 39.69 -22.81 -26.36
N ARG A 34 38.60 -22.66 -25.60
CA ARG A 34 38.47 -23.25 -24.27
C ARG A 34 38.63 -24.77 -24.36
N PRO A 35 39.25 -25.41 -23.36
CA PRO A 35 39.26 -26.87 -23.26
C PRO A 35 37.83 -27.40 -23.23
N SER A 36 37.54 -28.43 -24.02
CA SER A 36 36.22 -29.05 -24.07
C SER A 36 36.14 -30.30 -23.20
N VAL A 37 34.97 -30.55 -22.62
CA VAL A 37 34.62 -31.77 -21.88
C VAL A 37 33.24 -32.20 -22.35
N ARG A 38 33.05 -33.48 -22.66
CA ARG A 38 31.73 -33.96 -23.09
C ARG A 38 30.78 -34.04 -21.91
N ALA A 39 29.53 -33.64 -22.13
CA ALA A 39 28.48 -33.73 -21.11
C ALA A 39 28.17 -35.18 -20.72
N GLU A 40 28.19 -36.11 -21.69
CA GLU A 40 28.04 -37.56 -21.44
C GLU A 40 29.10 -38.10 -20.47
N PHE A 41 30.34 -37.57 -20.53
CA PHE A 41 31.42 -37.94 -19.64
C PHE A 41 31.14 -37.45 -18.21
N LEU A 42 30.71 -36.20 -18.08
CA LEU A 42 30.34 -35.63 -16.78
C LEU A 42 29.18 -36.39 -16.14
N ALA A 43 28.14 -36.71 -16.92
CA ALA A 43 27.02 -37.52 -16.47
C ALA A 43 27.50 -38.89 -15.98
N ALA A 44 28.27 -39.62 -16.79
CA ALA A 44 28.80 -40.93 -16.41
C ALA A 44 29.64 -40.86 -15.12
N LEU A 45 30.49 -39.83 -14.97
CA LEU A 45 31.32 -39.64 -13.78
C LEU A 45 30.48 -39.42 -12.51
N LEU A 46 29.45 -38.57 -12.61
CA LEU A 46 28.52 -38.28 -11.51
C LEU A 46 27.65 -39.49 -11.14
N LEU A 47 27.35 -40.33 -12.12
CA LEU A 47 26.60 -41.60 -11.97
C LEU A 47 27.49 -42.80 -11.59
N GLY A 48 28.75 -42.56 -11.22
CA GLY A 48 29.61 -43.58 -10.62
C GLY A 48 30.56 -44.31 -11.57
N ALA A 49 30.74 -43.86 -12.82
CA ALA A 49 31.70 -44.48 -13.73
C ALA A 49 33.17 -44.28 -13.31
N GLY A 50 33.47 -43.32 -12.42
CA GLY A 50 34.83 -42.96 -12.00
C GLY A 50 35.55 -43.97 -11.10
N PRO A 51 36.81 -43.70 -10.72
CA PRO A 51 37.57 -44.57 -9.83
C PRO A 51 36.93 -44.62 -8.44
N GLU A 52 36.93 -45.79 -7.82
CA GLU A 52 36.45 -45.95 -6.44
C GLU A 52 37.28 -45.09 -5.47
N PRO A 53 36.65 -44.33 -4.57
CA PRO A 53 37.37 -43.46 -3.64
C PRO A 53 38.12 -44.28 -2.59
N GLY A 54 39.37 -43.91 -2.30
CA GLY A 54 40.12 -44.50 -1.19
C GLY A 54 39.57 -44.09 0.19
N PRO A 55 39.96 -44.77 1.28
CA PRO A 55 39.54 -44.42 2.63
C PRO A 55 39.84 -42.94 2.98
N GLY A 56 38.80 -42.19 3.32
CA GLY A 56 38.90 -40.77 3.68
C GLY A 56 38.88 -39.79 2.50
N GLU A 57 38.96 -40.28 1.26
CA GLU A 57 38.75 -39.45 0.06
C GLU A 57 37.27 -39.05 -0.05
N ARG A 58 37.03 -37.85 -0.60
CA ARG A 58 35.69 -37.25 -0.70
C ARG A 58 35.46 -36.83 -2.14
N PRO A 59 34.75 -37.65 -2.94
CA PRO A 59 34.52 -37.34 -4.34
C PRO A 59 33.80 -36.01 -4.52
N ALA A 60 34.24 -35.22 -5.50
CA ALA A 60 33.58 -33.98 -5.89
C ALA A 60 33.89 -33.65 -7.36
N LEU A 61 32.88 -33.16 -8.08
CA LEU A 61 33.09 -32.57 -9.40
C LEU A 61 33.42 -31.09 -9.24
N ARG A 62 34.68 -30.72 -9.49
CA ARG A 62 35.16 -29.33 -9.40
C ARG A 62 35.90 -28.95 -10.68
N LEU A 63 35.27 -28.17 -11.53
CA LEU A 63 35.75 -27.91 -12.89
C LEU A 63 35.66 -26.43 -13.25
N ASP A 64 36.75 -25.89 -13.80
CA ASP A 64 36.85 -24.47 -14.10
C ASP A 64 37.23 -24.21 -15.56
N GLY A 65 36.59 -23.22 -16.19
CA GLY A 65 37.07 -22.63 -17.45
C GLY A 65 36.89 -23.52 -18.69
N VAL A 66 35.95 -24.47 -18.68
CA VAL A 66 35.74 -25.42 -19.79
C VAL A 66 34.51 -25.12 -20.64
N SER A 67 34.50 -25.63 -21.86
CA SER A 67 33.29 -25.79 -22.66
C SER A 67 32.73 -27.20 -22.48
N VAL A 68 31.51 -27.30 -21.96
CA VAL A 68 30.76 -28.55 -21.86
C VAL A 68 30.00 -28.76 -23.16
N THR A 69 30.25 -29.87 -23.84
CA THR A 69 29.68 -30.17 -25.17
C THR A 69 28.64 -31.28 -25.12
N GLY A 70 27.48 -31.04 -25.72
CA GLY A 70 26.30 -31.90 -25.69
C GLY A 70 25.45 -31.72 -24.43
N THR A 71 24.36 -32.48 -24.34
CA THR A 71 23.41 -32.37 -23.23
C THR A 71 23.91 -33.06 -21.96
N LEU A 72 24.00 -32.29 -20.87
CA LEU A 72 24.20 -32.84 -19.53
C LEU A 72 22.85 -33.33 -19.01
N ASP A 73 22.54 -34.59 -19.30
CA ASP A 73 21.35 -35.27 -18.84
C ASP A 73 21.61 -36.01 -17.53
N LEU A 74 20.94 -35.54 -16.48
CA LEU A 74 20.92 -36.12 -15.14
C LEU A 74 19.46 -36.26 -14.66
N GLU A 75 18.50 -36.39 -15.57
CA GLU A 75 17.10 -36.53 -15.19
C GLU A 75 16.90 -37.75 -14.27
N PHE A 76 16.22 -37.53 -13.14
CA PHE A 76 15.92 -38.52 -12.10
C PHE A 76 17.14 -39.22 -11.48
N ALA A 77 18.34 -38.65 -11.64
CA ALA A 77 19.57 -39.18 -11.09
C ALA A 77 19.78 -38.77 -9.61
N GLU A 78 20.42 -39.65 -8.83
CA GLU A 78 20.97 -39.27 -7.52
C GLU A 78 22.47 -38.95 -7.65
N VAL A 79 22.82 -37.68 -7.45
CA VAL A 79 24.18 -37.16 -7.52
C VAL A 79 24.71 -36.92 -6.10
N ILE A 80 25.44 -37.92 -5.60
CA ILE A 80 25.97 -37.95 -4.22
C ILE A 80 27.10 -36.94 -4.02
N ALA A 81 27.96 -36.79 -5.03
CA ALA A 81 29.10 -35.87 -4.97
C ALA A 81 28.65 -34.41 -5.17
N PRO A 82 29.22 -33.44 -4.43
CA PRO A 82 28.96 -32.03 -4.70
C PRO A 82 29.51 -31.64 -6.08
N VAL A 83 28.74 -30.80 -6.78
CA VAL A 83 29.06 -30.30 -8.12
C VAL A 83 29.36 -28.81 -8.03
N ALA A 84 30.56 -28.42 -8.47
CA ALA A 84 30.97 -27.02 -8.57
C ALA A 84 31.62 -26.77 -9.94
N LEU A 85 30.94 -25.98 -10.78
CA LEU A 85 31.41 -25.57 -12.10
C LEU A 85 31.59 -24.05 -12.10
N THR A 86 32.79 -23.59 -12.43
CA THR A 86 33.15 -22.16 -12.43
C THR A 86 33.62 -21.71 -13.81
N ASP A 87 33.13 -20.59 -14.34
CA ASP A 87 33.51 -20.09 -15.68
C ASP A 87 33.33 -21.17 -16.78
N CYS A 88 32.28 -21.98 -16.68
CA CYS A 88 31.97 -23.03 -17.66
C CYS A 88 30.95 -22.55 -18.70
N HIS A 89 31.10 -23.01 -19.94
CA HIS A 89 30.19 -22.68 -21.05
C HIS A 89 29.51 -23.93 -21.58
N PHE A 90 28.18 -23.98 -21.56
CA PHE A 90 27.40 -25.08 -22.09
C PHE A 90 26.89 -24.75 -23.49
N ASP A 91 26.98 -25.68 -24.42
CA ASP A 91 26.38 -25.53 -25.76
C ASP A 91 24.89 -25.93 -25.78
N GLU A 92 24.50 -26.92 -24.97
CA GLU A 92 23.12 -27.38 -24.77
C GLU A 92 22.65 -27.20 -23.32
N ALA A 93 21.33 -27.11 -23.11
CA ALA A 93 20.77 -26.82 -21.80
C ALA A 93 20.86 -28.05 -20.89
N PRO A 94 21.42 -27.95 -19.67
CA PRO A 94 21.42 -29.08 -18.74
C PRO A 94 20.00 -29.49 -18.33
N LEU A 95 19.78 -30.81 -18.27
CA LEU A 95 18.51 -31.44 -17.90
C LEU A 95 18.67 -32.14 -16.56
N LEU A 96 18.13 -31.52 -15.51
CA LEU A 96 18.25 -31.93 -14.11
C LEU A 96 16.88 -32.26 -13.49
N ARG A 97 15.89 -32.59 -14.32
CA ARG A 97 14.53 -32.81 -13.86
C ARG A 97 14.48 -34.00 -12.89
N GLY A 98 13.90 -33.80 -11.70
CA GLY A 98 13.76 -34.85 -10.69
C GLY A 98 15.09 -35.36 -10.13
N ALA A 99 16.21 -34.71 -10.45
CA ALA A 99 17.52 -35.08 -9.95
C ALA A 99 17.67 -34.71 -8.48
N GLN A 100 18.48 -35.47 -7.75
CA GLN A 100 18.83 -35.19 -6.36
C GLN A 100 20.29 -34.81 -6.27
N PHE A 101 20.57 -33.66 -5.69
CA PHE A 101 21.92 -33.15 -5.48
C PHE A 101 22.21 -32.96 -4.01
N ARG A 102 23.44 -33.30 -3.61
CA ARG A 102 23.97 -32.81 -2.33
C ARG A 102 24.18 -31.30 -2.35
N GLU A 103 24.77 -30.78 -3.42
CA GLU A 103 25.07 -29.37 -3.61
C GLU A 103 25.34 -29.12 -5.10
N LEU A 104 24.80 -28.02 -5.65
CA LEU A 104 24.99 -27.64 -7.05
C LEU A 104 25.42 -26.17 -7.11
N VAL A 105 26.66 -25.95 -7.55
CA VAL A 105 27.24 -24.62 -7.69
C VAL A 105 27.65 -24.39 -9.14
N LEU A 106 26.99 -23.42 -9.76
CA LEU A 106 27.33 -22.86 -11.06
C LEU A 106 27.69 -21.39 -10.81
N SER A 107 28.92 -21.00 -11.10
CA SER A 107 29.39 -19.63 -10.90
C SER A 107 30.10 -19.12 -12.14
N ASP A 108 29.79 -17.90 -12.57
CA ASP A 108 30.34 -17.31 -13.79
C ASP A 108 30.08 -18.15 -15.05
N CYS A 109 29.06 -19.00 -15.03
CA CYS A 109 28.75 -19.91 -16.13
C CYS A 109 27.85 -19.28 -17.18
N VAL A 110 27.95 -19.77 -18.42
CA VAL A 110 27.05 -19.41 -19.51
C VAL A 110 26.29 -20.66 -19.95
N LEU A 111 24.96 -20.57 -19.96
CA LEU A 111 24.06 -21.67 -20.28
C LEU A 111 23.00 -21.22 -21.30
N PRO A 112 22.57 -22.08 -22.23
CA PRO A 112 21.44 -21.77 -23.10
C PRO A 112 20.09 -21.87 -22.39
N GLY A 113 20.07 -22.39 -21.15
CA GLY A 113 18.92 -22.55 -20.27
C GLY A 113 19.28 -23.55 -19.17
N LEU A 114 18.39 -23.76 -18.20
CA LEU A 114 18.54 -24.80 -17.18
C LEU A 114 17.17 -25.38 -16.84
N SER A 115 17.00 -26.68 -17.10
CA SER A 115 15.79 -27.40 -16.72
C SER A 115 16.03 -28.17 -15.43
N ALA A 116 15.48 -27.71 -14.31
CA ALA A 116 15.63 -28.31 -12.99
C ALA A 116 14.26 -28.43 -12.29
N ASP A 117 13.25 -28.85 -13.07
CA ASP A 117 11.89 -29.14 -12.59
C ASP A 117 11.94 -30.28 -11.56
N THR A 118 11.31 -30.15 -10.40
CA THR A 118 11.30 -31.15 -9.32
C THR A 118 12.68 -31.58 -8.80
N VAL A 119 13.73 -30.79 -9.02
CA VAL A 119 15.06 -31.07 -8.45
C VAL A 119 15.01 -30.98 -6.92
N GLU A 120 15.69 -31.89 -6.23
CA GLU A 120 15.93 -31.79 -4.79
C GLU A 120 17.42 -31.46 -4.56
N VAL A 121 17.71 -30.36 -3.87
CA VAL A 121 19.07 -29.97 -3.48
C VAL A 121 19.13 -29.91 -1.96
N ARG A 122 19.82 -30.88 -1.35
CA ARG A 122 19.96 -30.95 0.12
C ARG A 122 20.77 -29.81 0.71
N GLY A 123 21.66 -29.23 -0.08
CA GLY A 123 22.48 -28.06 0.28
C GLY A 123 21.99 -26.80 -0.43
N ARG A 124 22.93 -25.92 -0.75
CA ARG A 124 22.66 -24.72 -1.54
C ARG A 124 22.64 -25.03 -3.04
N MET A 125 21.80 -24.29 -3.77
CA MET A 125 21.87 -24.21 -5.22
C MET A 125 22.35 -22.81 -5.59
N VAL A 126 23.50 -22.73 -6.26
CA VAL A 126 24.11 -21.45 -6.64
C VAL A 126 24.14 -21.35 -8.15
N LEU A 127 23.58 -20.27 -8.68
CA LEU A 127 23.66 -19.80 -10.05
C LEU A 127 24.05 -18.33 -9.99
N SER A 128 25.24 -18.02 -9.47
CA SER A 128 25.69 -16.64 -9.27
C SER A 128 26.57 -16.18 -10.43
N HIS A 129 26.43 -14.91 -10.83
CA HIS A 129 27.18 -14.33 -11.95
C HIS A 129 27.01 -15.08 -13.29
N CYS A 130 25.93 -15.85 -13.44
CA CYS A 130 25.69 -16.66 -14.62
C CYS A 130 25.00 -15.85 -15.74
N ARG A 131 25.08 -16.33 -16.97
CA ARG A 131 24.28 -15.82 -18.10
C ARG A 131 23.49 -16.96 -18.73
N LEU A 132 22.17 -16.86 -18.64
CA LEU A 132 21.23 -17.78 -19.26
C LEU A 132 20.58 -17.10 -20.47
N SER A 133 20.82 -17.61 -21.67
CA SER A 133 20.15 -17.11 -22.90
C SER A 133 18.78 -17.77 -23.16
N GLY A 134 18.28 -18.50 -22.16
CA GLY A 134 16.98 -19.17 -22.18
C GLY A 134 16.48 -19.38 -20.75
N PRO A 135 15.40 -20.17 -20.57
CA PRO A 135 14.67 -20.22 -19.32
C PRO A 135 15.43 -20.95 -18.21
N LEU A 136 15.23 -20.48 -16.98
CA LEU A 136 15.52 -21.19 -15.73
C LEU A 136 14.22 -21.82 -15.21
N VAL A 137 14.13 -23.14 -15.24
CA VAL A 137 12.94 -23.88 -14.78
C VAL A 137 13.26 -24.57 -13.46
N LEU A 138 12.54 -24.17 -12.41
CA LEU A 138 12.62 -24.63 -11.01
C LEU A 138 11.23 -24.98 -10.46
N THR A 139 10.29 -25.36 -11.33
CA THR A 139 8.94 -25.70 -10.92
C THR A 139 9.00 -26.86 -9.93
N ARG A 140 8.42 -26.67 -8.74
CA ARG A 140 8.43 -27.65 -7.65
C ARG A 140 9.83 -28.13 -7.24
N ALA A 141 10.86 -27.33 -7.47
CA ALA A 141 12.18 -27.60 -6.92
C ALA A 141 12.16 -27.45 -5.40
N GLU A 142 12.94 -28.28 -4.71
CA GLU A 142 13.11 -28.27 -3.26
C GLU A 142 14.58 -28.04 -2.94
N ILE A 143 14.90 -26.88 -2.38
CA ILE A 143 16.27 -26.49 -2.03
C ILE A 143 16.28 -26.34 -0.52
N HIS A 144 16.99 -27.19 0.19
CA HIS A 144 16.91 -27.24 1.66
C HIS A 144 17.69 -26.11 2.35
N SER A 145 18.51 -25.38 1.60
CA SER A 145 19.24 -24.18 2.04
C SER A 145 18.92 -23.02 1.09
N ASP A 146 19.93 -22.25 0.69
CA ASP A 146 19.74 -21.02 -0.08
C ASP A 146 19.73 -21.30 -1.58
N LEU A 147 18.90 -20.53 -2.30
CA LEU A 147 18.98 -20.38 -3.75
C LEU A 147 19.62 -19.03 -4.08
N ASP A 148 20.85 -19.08 -4.61
CA ASP A 148 21.62 -17.88 -4.96
C ASP A 148 21.60 -17.62 -6.47
N LEU A 149 20.90 -16.56 -6.87
CA LEU A 149 20.81 -16.07 -8.25
C LEU A 149 21.52 -14.70 -8.42
N ARG A 150 22.39 -14.32 -7.49
CA ARG A 150 22.96 -12.97 -7.45
C ARG A 150 23.74 -12.66 -8.71
N ARG A 151 23.51 -11.46 -9.24
CA ARG A 151 24.17 -10.91 -10.44
C ARG A 151 24.09 -11.82 -11.68
N THR A 152 23.08 -12.66 -11.74
CA THR A 152 22.80 -13.50 -12.90
C THR A 152 21.92 -12.76 -13.90
N VAL A 153 22.11 -13.05 -15.18
CA VAL A 153 21.32 -12.49 -16.28
C VAL A 153 20.55 -13.61 -16.96
N ILE A 154 19.22 -13.51 -17.01
CA ILE A 154 18.34 -14.51 -17.61
C ILE A 154 17.52 -13.84 -18.71
N THR A 155 17.67 -14.30 -19.94
CA THR A 155 17.05 -13.66 -21.11
C THR A 155 16.17 -14.66 -21.86
N ALA A 156 14.85 -14.53 -21.72
CA ALA A 156 13.86 -15.26 -22.51
C ALA A 156 12.61 -14.38 -22.76
N PRO A 157 12.73 -13.32 -23.57
CA PRO A 157 11.66 -12.34 -23.77
C PRO A 157 10.40 -12.98 -24.35
N GLY A 158 9.22 -12.52 -23.89
CA GLY A 158 7.92 -13.05 -24.32
C GLY A 158 7.58 -14.44 -23.78
N ARG A 159 8.39 -14.99 -22.86
CA ARG A 159 8.20 -16.29 -22.21
C ARG A 159 8.41 -16.17 -20.70
N ASP A 160 8.16 -17.26 -19.99
CA ASP A 160 8.63 -17.45 -18.61
C ASP A 160 10.16 -17.58 -18.64
N ALA A 161 10.88 -16.50 -18.30
CA ALA A 161 12.34 -16.52 -18.21
C ALA A 161 12.81 -17.22 -16.93
N VAL A 162 12.07 -17.04 -15.84
CA VAL A 162 12.24 -17.83 -14.61
C VAL A 162 10.88 -18.45 -14.28
N ARG A 163 10.85 -19.78 -14.16
CA ARG A 163 9.65 -20.52 -13.78
C ARG A 163 9.93 -21.35 -12.53
N ALA A 164 9.63 -20.77 -11.37
CA ALA A 164 9.83 -21.34 -10.04
C ALA A 164 8.47 -21.53 -9.32
N VAL A 165 7.49 -22.07 -10.04
CA VAL A 165 6.14 -22.32 -9.51
C VAL A 165 6.22 -23.36 -8.41
N ARG A 166 5.73 -23.04 -7.20
CA ARG A 166 5.80 -23.88 -6.00
C ARG A 166 7.22 -24.34 -5.66
N LEU A 167 8.22 -23.50 -5.92
CA LEU A 167 9.57 -23.65 -5.38
C LEU A 167 9.52 -23.62 -3.84
N SER A 168 10.34 -24.44 -3.19
CA SER A 168 10.58 -24.37 -1.74
C SER A 168 12.06 -24.12 -1.47
N THR A 169 12.39 -23.06 -0.73
CA THR A 169 13.75 -22.82 -0.21
C THR A 169 13.74 -22.87 1.32
N GLY A 170 14.59 -23.72 1.89
CA GLY A 170 14.78 -23.86 3.34
C GLY A 170 15.59 -22.72 3.96
N GLY A 171 16.27 -21.93 3.14
CA GLY A 171 16.88 -20.65 3.52
C GLY A 171 16.45 -19.52 2.58
N ASP A 172 17.41 -18.67 2.23
CA ASP A 172 17.15 -17.42 1.50
C ASP A 172 17.01 -17.64 -0.01
N LEU A 173 16.20 -16.79 -0.64
CA LEU A 173 16.16 -16.62 -2.09
C LEU A 173 16.88 -15.31 -2.45
N LEU A 174 18.16 -15.44 -2.79
CA LEU A 174 19.06 -14.30 -3.01
C LEU A 174 19.10 -13.91 -4.49
N CYS A 175 18.44 -12.81 -4.85
CA CYS A 175 18.37 -12.29 -6.21
C CYS A 175 19.06 -10.92 -6.37
N THR A 176 20.01 -10.58 -5.48
CA THR A 176 20.71 -9.29 -5.50
C THR A 176 21.36 -9.02 -6.87
N GLY A 177 20.98 -7.92 -7.54
CA GLY A 177 21.46 -7.56 -8.88
C GLY A 177 21.07 -8.52 -10.01
N LEU A 178 20.09 -9.40 -9.80
CA LEU A 178 19.52 -10.27 -10.83
C LEU A 178 18.94 -9.42 -11.96
N THR A 179 19.20 -9.78 -13.21
CA THR A 179 18.57 -9.16 -14.38
C THR A 179 17.75 -10.20 -15.15
N VAL A 180 16.46 -9.95 -15.34
CA VAL A 180 15.56 -10.84 -16.08
C VAL A 180 14.86 -10.09 -17.20
N HIS A 181 14.97 -10.61 -18.42
CA HIS A 181 14.19 -10.17 -19.57
C HIS A 181 13.16 -11.24 -19.93
N GLY A 182 11.89 -10.98 -19.64
CA GLY A 182 10.79 -11.94 -19.67
C GLY A 182 10.08 -12.05 -18.31
N LEU A 183 9.11 -12.95 -18.21
CA LEU A 183 8.34 -13.13 -16.97
C LEU A 183 9.15 -13.91 -15.92
N THR A 184 9.20 -13.40 -14.69
CA THR A 184 9.64 -14.12 -13.49
C THR A 184 8.43 -14.65 -12.74
N ARG A 185 8.20 -15.96 -12.75
CA ARG A 185 7.06 -16.60 -12.07
C ARG A 185 7.52 -17.43 -10.89
N VAL A 186 7.15 -17.00 -9.68
CA VAL A 186 7.41 -17.65 -8.38
C VAL A 186 6.10 -17.98 -7.64
N THR A 187 5.00 -18.13 -8.39
CA THR A 187 3.66 -18.42 -7.86
C THR A 187 3.66 -19.60 -6.89
N GLY A 188 3.13 -19.40 -5.69
CA GLY A 188 3.01 -20.42 -4.65
C GLY A 188 4.35 -20.87 -4.05
N ALA A 189 5.44 -20.13 -4.27
CA ALA A 189 6.73 -20.46 -3.69
C ALA A 189 6.72 -20.25 -2.16
N VAL A 190 7.52 -21.03 -1.46
CA VAL A 190 7.75 -20.94 -0.01
C VAL A 190 9.22 -20.66 0.22
N VAL A 191 9.51 -19.52 0.85
CA VAL A 191 10.86 -19.08 1.22
C VAL A 191 10.92 -19.04 2.74
N ALA A 192 11.69 -19.94 3.34
CA ALA A 192 11.84 -20.02 4.78
C ALA A 192 12.73 -18.91 5.36
N GLY A 193 13.62 -18.33 4.55
CA GLY A 193 14.42 -17.15 4.88
C GLY A 193 13.89 -15.87 4.23
N GLU A 194 14.81 -15.00 3.84
CA GLU A 194 14.55 -13.74 3.13
C GLU A 194 14.37 -13.97 1.62
N PHE A 195 13.48 -13.20 1.00
CA PHE A 195 13.45 -13.07 -0.46
C PHE A 195 14.00 -11.69 -0.85
N ASP A 196 15.28 -11.66 -1.23
CA ASP A 196 16.04 -10.46 -1.55
C ASP A 196 16.10 -10.17 -3.06
N LEU A 197 15.52 -9.05 -3.48
CA LEU A 197 15.58 -8.50 -4.85
C LEU A 197 16.33 -7.16 -4.90
N GLU A 198 17.21 -6.86 -3.96
CA GLU A 198 18.05 -5.66 -3.94
C GLU A 198 18.77 -5.46 -5.28
N GLY A 199 18.60 -4.27 -5.88
CA GLY A 199 19.24 -3.93 -7.15
C GLY A 199 18.82 -4.78 -8.35
N ALA A 200 17.83 -5.67 -8.23
CA ALA A 200 17.40 -6.51 -9.34
C ALA A 200 16.64 -5.67 -10.40
N HIS A 201 16.73 -6.10 -11.66
CA HIS A 201 16.05 -5.49 -12.79
C HIS A 201 15.18 -6.53 -13.51
N LEU A 202 13.87 -6.39 -13.39
CA LEU A 202 12.89 -7.27 -14.03
C LEU A 202 12.20 -6.50 -15.15
N SER A 203 12.28 -7.02 -16.38
CA SER A 203 11.78 -6.34 -17.57
C SER A 203 10.87 -7.26 -18.39
N ASN A 204 9.57 -6.95 -18.39
CA ASN A 204 8.59 -7.51 -19.30
C ASN A 204 7.54 -6.44 -19.68
N PRO A 205 7.92 -5.42 -20.49
CA PRO A 205 7.05 -4.27 -20.78
C PRO A 205 5.70 -4.69 -21.39
N GLY A 206 4.61 -4.09 -20.92
CA GLY A 206 3.24 -4.43 -21.35
C GLY A 206 2.72 -5.78 -20.84
N GLY A 207 3.52 -6.52 -20.07
CA GLY A 207 3.15 -7.76 -19.41
C GLY A 207 3.48 -7.75 -17.91
N THR A 208 3.53 -8.94 -17.32
CA THR A 208 3.91 -9.13 -15.92
C THR A 208 5.42 -9.38 -15.82
N ALA A 209 6.14 -8.56 -15.06
CA ALA A 209 7.57 -8.73 -14.82
C ALA A 209 7.82 -9.76 -13.70
N LEU A 210 7.02 -9.71 -12.62
CA LEU A 210 7.04 -10.64 -11.49
C LEU A 210 5.63 -11.13 -11.16
N ASP A 211 5.45 -12.44 -11.13
CA ASP A 211 4.27 -13.14 -10.64
C ASP A 211 4.65 -13.92 -9.37
N ALA A 212 4.42 -13.30 -8.22
CA ALA A 212 4.60 -13.85 -6.89
C ALA A 212 3.25 -14.11 -6.19
N TYR A 213 2.24 -14.52 -6.96
CA TYR A 213 0.91 -14.86 -6.46
C TYR A 213 0.98 -15.99 -5.40
N HIS A 214 0.41 -15.78 -4.22
CA HIS A 214 0.47 -16.69 -3.05
C HIS A 214 1.89 -17.11 -2.64
N VAL A 215 2.90 -16.24 -2.76
CA VAL A 215 4.22 -16.52 -2.17
C VAL A 215 4.15 -16.44 -0.63
N HIS A 216 4.84 -17.34 0.05
CA HIS A 216 5.02 -17.31 1.50
C HIS A 216 6.49 -17.04 1.81
N VAL A 217 6.76 -15.94 2.51
CA VAL A 217 8.11 -15.55 2.96
C VAL A 217 8.09 -15.45 4.48
N THR A 218 8.94 -16.23 5.14
CA THR A 218 8.95 -16.31 6.62
C THR A 218 9.78 -15.18 7.23
N GLU A 219 10.73 -14.63 6.49
CA GLU A 219 11.43 -13.40 6.85
C GLU A 219 11.02 -12.25 5.94
N ASP A 220 11.94 -11.33 5.64
CA ASP A 220 11.65 -10.11 4.90
C ASP A 220 11.48 -10.38 3.39
N PHE A 221 10.64 -9.58 2.73
CA PHE A 221 10.52 -9.57 1.26
C PHE A 221 10.97 -8.20 0.77
N THR A 222 12.19 -8.13 0.25
CA THR A 222 12.91 -6.87 0.04
C THR A 222 13.16 -6.59 -1.43
N PHE A 223 12.86 -5.36 -1.84
CA PHE A 223 13.09 -4.82 -3.19
C PHE A 223 13.98 -3.57 -3.11
N HIS A 224 14.82 -3.44 -2.09
CA HIS A 224 15.55 -2.20 -1.85
C HIS A 224 17.00 -2.41 -1.43
N PRO A 225 17.86 -1.41 -1.68
CA PRO A 225 17.67 -0.29 -2.62
C PRO A 225 17.78 -0.71 -4.10
N GLY A 226 17.32 0.15 -5.01
CA GLY A 226 17.73 0.11 -6.42
C GLY A 226 17.03 -0.91 -7.31
N PHE A 227 16.04 -1.65 -6.82
CA PHE A 227 15.20 -2.51 -7.65
C PHE A 227 14.47 -1.73 -8.75
N ARG A 228 14.34 -2.34 -9.93
CA ARG A 228 13.62 -1.76 -11.08
C ARG A 228 12.72 -2.79 -11.75
N SER A 229 11.48 -2.41 -11.98
CA SER A 229 10.52 -3.20 -12.77
C SER A 229 9.96 -2.42 -13.95
N GLU A 230 9.96 -3.04 -15.12
CA GLU A 230 9.20 -2.61 -16.30
C GLU A 230 8.13 -3.67 -16.60
N GLY A 231 6.87 -3.33 -16.37
CA GLY A 231 5.73 -4.26 -16.34
C GLY A 231 5.17 -4.45 -14.94
N ARG A 232 4.06 -5.19 -14.84
CA ARG A 232 3.30 -5.40 -13.60
C ARG A 232 4.06 -6.30 -12.62
N LEU A 233 4.02 -5.95 -11.34
CA LEU A 233 4.37 -6.83 -10.22
C LEU A 233 3.11 -7.33 -9.53
N ILE A 234 2.95 -8.65 -9.44
CA ILE A 234 1.81 -9.28 -8.77
C ILE A 234 2.31 -9.97 -7.50
N LEU A 235 1.85 -9.48 -6.35
CA LEU A 235 2.07 -10.06 -5.02
C LEU A 235 0.76 -10.55 -4.39
N SER A 236 -0.34 -10.61 -5.16
CA SER A 236 -1.67 -10.91 -4.63
C SER A 236 -1.69 -12.24 -3.85
N GLY A 237 -2.27 -12.22 -2.65
CA GLY A 237 -2.30 -13.35 -1.72
C GLY A 237 -0.99 -13.67 -1.00
N ALA A 238 0.07 -12.87 -1.19
CA ALA A 238 1.34 -13.11 -0.51
C ALA A 238 1.23 -13.02 1.02
N GLN A 239 2.03 -13.84 1.71
CA GLN A 239 2.18 -13.82 3.16
C GLN A 239 3.64 -13.55 3.51
N VAL A 240 3.89 -12.47 4.25
CA VAL A 240 5.22 -12.06 4.69
C VAL A 240 5.19 -11.96 6.21
N ALA A 241 5.87 -12.87 6.91
CA ALA A 241 5.84 -12.92 8.37
C ALA A 241 6.68 -11.80 9.04
N ALA A 242 7.39 -11.05 8.22
CA ALA A 242 8.27 -9.97 8.63
C ALA A 242 7.86 -8.65 7.95
N ALA A 243 8.79 -7.96 7.28
CA ALA A 243 8.54 -6.72 6.57
C ALA A 243 8.52 -6.88 5.04
N LEU A 244 7.75 -6.03 4.37
CA LEU A 244 7.74 -5.86 2.91
C LEU A 244 8.36 -4.51 2.57
N GLY A 245 9.48 -4.49 1.84
CA GLY A 245 10.28 -3.27 1.62
C GLY A 245 10.45 -2.89 0.16
N PHE A 246 10.12 -1.64 -0.20
CA PHE A 246 10.25 -1.07 -1.55
C PHE A 246 11.08 0.24 -1.59
N CYS A 247 11.81 0.57 -0.53
CA CYS A 247 12.59 1.80 -0.41
C CYS A 247 13.50 2.06 -1.63
N GLY A 248 13.32 3.19 -2.31
CA GLY A 248 14.13 3.55 -3.48
C GLY A 248 13.92 2.69 -4.73
N ALA A 249 12.90 1.82 -4.76
CA ALA A 249 12.56 1.03 -5.94
C ALA A 249 11.91 1.90 -7.04
N ARG A 250 11.99 1.44 -8.30
CA ARG A 250 11.33 2.09 -9.44
C ARG A 250 10.43 1.10 -10.16
N LEU A 251 9.14 1.39 -10.21
CA LEU A 251 8.13 0.55 -10.83
C LEU A 251 7.50 1.33 -11.99
N SER A 252 7.50 0.77 -13.19
CA SER A 252 6.87 1.39 -14.36
C SER A 252 5.99 0.39 -15.09
N ASN A 253 4.70 0.72 -15.16
CA ASN A 253 3.71 0.10 -16.03
C ASN A 253 2.67 1.15 -16.44
N PRO A 254 3.06 2.13 -17.27
CA PRO A 254 2.21 3.29 -17.57
C PRO A 254 0.89 2.85 -18.23
N GLY A 255 -0.21 3.47 -17.79
CA GLY A 255 -1.56 3.18 -18.29
C GLY A 255 -2.26 2.01 -17.61
N ASP A 256 -1.60 1.28 -16.71
CA ASP A 256 -2.18 0.15 -15.96
C ASP A 256 -1.60 0.10 -14.53
N ILE A 257 -1.81 -1.01 -13.82
CA ILE A 257 -1.31 -1.26 -12.47
C ILE A 257 0.17 -1.68 -12.54
N ALA A 258 1.03 -0.97 -11.81
CA ALA A 258 2.45 -1.31 -11.66
C ALA A 258 2.69 -2.27 -10.50
N LEU A 259 1.96 -2.10 -9.39
CA LEU A 259 2.03 -2.98 -8.22
C LEU A 259 0.62 -3.45 -7.82
N GLU A 260 0.39 -4.76 -7.93
CA GLU A 260 -0.83 -5.43 -7.50
C GLU A 260 -0.51 -6.29 -6.28
N ALA A 261 -0.96 -5.87 -5.10
CA ALA A 261 -0.80 -6.58 -3.83
C ALA A 261 -2.17 -6.68 -3.15
N VAL A 262 -3.06 -7.47 -3.74
CA VAL A 262 -4.41 -7.71 -3.22
C VAL A 262 -4.38 -8.83 -2.18
N ASP A 263 -5.09 -8.66 -1.06
CA ASP A 263 -5.20 -9.64 0.03
C ASP A 263 -3.84 -10.11 0.59
N VAL A 264 -2.84 -9.22 0.60
CA VAL A 264 -1.52 -9.50 1.18
C VAL A 264 -1.56 -9.41 2.70
N THR A 265 -0.82 -10.28 3.39
CA THR A 265 -0.63 -10.19 4.84
C THR A 265 0.84 -9.95 5.15
N VAL A 266 1.14 -8.79 5.75
CA VAL A 266 2.46 -8.44 6.26
C VAL A 266 2.36 -8.33 7.78
N HIS A 267 3.06 -9.20 8.50
CA HIS A 267 2.92 -9.26 9.97
C HIS A 267 3.57 -8.07 10.69
N ARG A 268 4.54 -7.41 10.08
CA ARG A 268 5.16 -6.18 10.59
C ARG A 268 4.87 -4.99 9.67
N ASN A 269 5.91 -4.33 9.17
CA ASN A 269 5.84 -3.09 8.39
C ASN A 269 5.75 -3.39 6.89
N ALA A 270 4.96 -2.59 6.18
CA ALA A 270 5.04 -2.47 4.73
C ALA A 270 5.61 -1.09 4.40
N ASP A 271 6.91 -1.05 4.09
CA ASP A 271 7.68 0.16 3.84
C ASP A 271 7.78 0.41 2.33
N LEU A 272 6.78 1.10 1.80
CA LEU A 272 6.73 1.61 0.42
C LEU A 272 7.23 3.06 0.30
N GLY A 273 7.90 3.55 1.35
CA GLY A 273 8.39 4.93 1.44
C GLY A 273 9.82 5.11 0.93
N LEU A 274 10.42 6.24 1.31
CA LEU A 274 11.84 6.59 1.18
C LEU A 274 12.37 6.39 -0.26
N GLY A 275 11.74 7.07 -1.21
CA GLY A 275 12.23 7.16 -2.59
C GLY A 275 11.68 6.12 -3.56
N LEU A 276 10.64 5.36 -3.19
CA LEU A 276 9.83 4.61 -4.15
C LEU A 276 9.29 5.56 -5.24
N THR A 277 9.47 5.18 -6.50
CA THR A 277 8.86 5.86 -7.66
C THR A 277 8.01 4.88 -8.45
N VAL A 278 6.74 5.20 -8.60
CA VAL A 278 5.77 4.40 -9.35
C VAL A 278 5.14 5.22 -10.46
N GLU A 279 5.25 4.72 -11.69
CA GLU A 279 4.48 5.17 -12.85
C GLU A 279 3.47 4.07 -13.21
N GLY A 280 2.20 4.30 -12.86
CA GLY A 280 1.16 3.26 -12.86
C GLY A 280 0.42 3.19 -11.53
N GLY A 281 -0.66 2.41 -11.48
CA GLY A 281 -1.46 2.23 -10.27
C GLY A 281 -0.77 1.34 -9.21
N VAL A 282 -1.01 1.63 -7.94
CA VAL A 282 -0.68 0.76 -6.79
C VAL A 282 -1.97 0.28 -6.16
N GLN A 283 -2.20 -1.04 -6.13
CA GLN A 283 -3.39 -1.65 -5.55
C GLN A 283 -3.02 -2.51 -4.34
N LEU A 284 -3.46 -2.10 -3.16
CA LEU A 284 -3.25 -2.80 -1.89
C LEU A 284 -4.55 -3.39 -1.30
N ASP A 285 -5.58 -3.59 -2.12
CA ASP A 285 -6.92 -3.90 -1.63
C ASP A 285 -6.96 -5.13 -0.72
N GLY A 286 -7.61 -5.04 0.44
CA GLY A 286 -7.71 -6.14 1.41
C GLY A 286 -6.43 -6.46 2.17
N THR A 287 -5.32 -5.73 1.91
CA THR A 287 -4.04 -5.96 2.55
C THR A 287 -4.07 -5.65 4.04
N ARG A 288 -3.47 -6.53 4.84
CA ARG A 288 -3.30 -6.37 6.28
C ARG A 288 -1.83 -6.16 6.62
N VAL A 289 -1.54 -5.07 7.32
CA VAL A 289 -0.20 -4.71 7.79
C VAL A 289 -0.25 -4.63 9.31
N GLY A 290 0.58 -5.43 9.99
CA GLY A 290 0.52 -5.59 11.44
C GLY A 290 0.88 -4.31 12.21
N THR A 291 1.71 -3.45 11.64
CA THR A 291 2.17 -2.21 12.25
C THR A 291 1.98 -1.00 11.32
N LEU A 292 2.98 -0.67 10.51
CA LEU A 292 3.04 0.56 9.71
C LEU A 292 2.93 0.26 8.22
N LEU A 293 1.99 0.91 7.55
CA LEU A 293 1.95 1.05 6.09
C LEU A 293 2.47 2.45 5.71
N SER A 294 3.66 2.51 5.10
CA SER A 294 4.33 3.79 4.82
C SER A 294 4.50 4.06 3.34
N PHE A 295 4.06 5.24 2.88
CA PHE A 295 4.33 5.84 1.58
C PHE A 295 5.15 7.14 1.72
N ARG A 296 5.78 7.35 2.89
CA ARG A 296 6.57 8.54 3.17
C ARG A 296 7.60 8.79 2.07
N ASP A 297 7.69 10.00 1.53
CA ASP A 297 8.65 10.37 0.48
C ASP A 297 8.59 9.53 -0.83
N ALA A 298 7.51 8.77 -1.04
CA ALA A 298 7.24 8.10 -2.30
C ALA A 298 6.68 9.08 -3.35
N THR A 299 6.80 8.72 -4.62
CA THR A 299 6.14 9.38 -5.75
C THR A 299 5.31 8.36 -6.51
N VAL A 300 4.01 8.60 -6.64
CA VAL A 300 3.07 7.71 -7.34
C VAL A 300 2.29 8.54 -8.33
N ASP A 301 2.41 8.21 -9.61
CA ASP A 301 1.76 8.93 -10.71
C ASP A 301 0.93 7.96 -11.57
N HIS A 302 -0.38 8.21 -11.65
CA HIS A 302 -1.31 7.52 -12.53
C HIS A 302 -2.52 8.42 -12.85
N PRO A 303 -2.32 9.49 -13.65
CA PRO A 303 -3.30 10.56 -13.83
C PRO A 303 -4.62 10.09 -14.46
N SER A 304 -4.59 9.01 -15.24
CA SER A 304 -5.76 8.46 -15.94
C SER A 304 -6.68 7.57 -15.07
N GLY A 305 -6.33 7.30 -13.81
CA GLY A 305 -7.06 6.33 -12.99
C GLY A 305 -6.87 6.45 -11.47
N THR A 306 -7.01 5.33 -10.78
CA THR A 306 -6.71 5.21 -9.35
C THR A 306 -5.21 4.98 -9.17
N ALA A 307 -4.50 6.00 -8.69
CA ALA A 307 -3.07 5.93 -8.46
C ALA A 307 -2.72 5.09 -7.24
N LEU A 308 -3.54 5.16 -6.18
CA LEU A 308 -3.36 4.36 -4.98
C LEU A 308 -4.72 3.86 -4.48
N SER A 309 -4.90 2.54 -4.52
CA SER A 309 -6.06 1.86 -3.95
C SER A 309 -5.67 1.19 -2.63
N LEU A 310 -6.34 1.59 -1.56
CA LEU A 310 -6.21 1.10 -0.19
C LEU A 310 -7.54 0.51 0.29
N ARG A 311 -8.40 0.02 -0.61
CA ARG A 311 -9.74 -0.42 -0.21
C ARG A 311 -9.63 -1.59 0.74
N LEU A 312 -10.41 -1.58 1.82
CA LEU A 312 -10.41 -2.67 2.82
C LEU A 312 -9.04 -2.91 3.51
N VAL A 313 -8.04 -2.02 3.33
CA VAL A 313 -6.73 -2.14 4.00
C VAL A 313 -6.89 -2.03 5.50
N GLN A 314 -6.08 -2.78 6.25
CA GLN A 314 -5.99 -2.70 7.71
C GLN A 314 -4.54 -2.45 8.12
N ALA A 315 -4.28 -1.37 8.86
CA ALA A 315 -2.99 -1.04 9.44
C ALA A 315 -3.15 -0.31 10.79
N ARG A 316 -2.16 -0.43 11.69
CA ARG A 316 -2.16 0.32 12.96
C ARG A 316 -1.70 1.76 12.78
N GLU A 317 -0.81 1.99 11.83
CA GLU A 317 -0.35 3.30 11.42
C GLU A 317 -0.27 3.35 9.89
N THR A 318 -0.66 4.47 9.31
CA THR A 318 -0.59 4.72 7.86
C THR A 318 0.08 6.06 7.61
N ASP A 319 1.21 6.08 6.90
CA ASP A 319 1.91 7.32 6.53
C ASP A 319 1.74 7.64 5.03
N LEU A 320 0.95 8.66 4.72
CA LEU A 320 0.67 9.14 3.36
C LEU A 320 1.39 10.47 3.04
N ARG A 321 2.46 10.81 3.78
CA ARG A 321 3.29 12.00 3.50
C ARG A 321 4.26 11.71 2.36
N THR A 322 3.72 11.58 1.15
CA THR A 322 4.47 11.41 -0.09
C THR A 322 5.35 12.61 -0.39
N ARG A 323 6.31 12.49 -1.32
CA ARG A 323 7.22 13.58 -1.70
C ARG A 323 6.49 14.76 -2.36
N ARG A 324 5.39 14.47 -3.04
CA ARG A 324 4.49 15.41 -3.71
C ARG A 324 3.06 14.84 -3.68
N PRO A 325 2.02 15.64 -3.93
CA PRO A 325 0.68 15.13 -4.12
C PRO A 325 0.65 13.98 -5.12
N ILE A 326 -0.04 12.89 -4.78
CA ILE A 326 -0.27 11.77 -5.69
C ILE A 326 -1.08 12.29 -6.89
N ASP A 327 -0.57 12.04 -8.10
CA ASP A 327 -1.25 12.42 -9.35
C ASP A 327 -2.21 11.32 -9.79
N GLY A 328 -3.49 11.49 -9.45
CA GLY A 328 -4.56 10.53 -9.70
C GLY A 328 -5.51 10.42 -8.50
N THR A 329 -6.40 9.43 -8.53
CA THR A 329 -7.32 9.19 -7.40
C THR A 329 -6.69 8.29 -6.33
N VAL A 330 -6.84 8.66 -5.07
CA VAL A 330 -6.58 7.79 -3.92
C VAL A 330 -7.91 7.26 -3.38
N ASP A 331 -8.06 5.93 -3.35
CA ASP A 331 -9.28 5.26 -2.86
C ASP A 331 -8.99 4.47 -1.58
N ALA A 332 -9.45 4.97 -0.43
CA ALA A 332 -9.32 4.32 0.87
C ALA A 332 -10.67 3.77 1.39
N GLY A 333 -11.60 3.47 0.48
CA GLY A 333 -12.94 3.02 0.84
C GLY A 333 -12.92 1.77 1.73
N ASN A 334 -13.67 1.81 2.83
CA ASN A 334 -13.76 0.74 3.83
C ASN A 334 -12.43 0.36 4.52
N ALA A 335 -11.38 1.18 4.41
CA ALA A 335 -10.10 0.93 5.07
C ALA A 335 -10.14 1.25 6.57
N GLN A 336 -9.29 0.57 7.34
CA GLN A 336 -8.99 0.83 8.75
C GLN A 336 -7.52 1.24 8.86
N LEU A 337 -7.26 2.54 8.97
CA LEU A 337 -5.93 3.12 8.78
C LEU A 337 -5.19 3.46 10.08
N GLY A 338 -5.78 3.14 11.24
CA GLY A 338 -5.19 3.41 12.54
C GLY A 338 -4.82 4.89 12.73
N VAL A 339 -3.57 5.18 13.12
CA VAL A 339 -3.05 6.57 13.12
C VAL A 339 -2.67 6.97 11.71
N LEU A 340 -3.35 7.98 11.16
CA LEU A 340 -3.08 8.49 9.82
C LEU A 340 -2.13 9.70 9.89
N HIS A 341 -0.95 9.54 9.29
CA HIS A 341 -0.02 10.64 9.06
C HIS A 341 -0.21 11.18 7.64
N ASP A 342 -0.56 12.46 7.56
CA ASP A 342 -0.80 13.15 6.31
C ASP A 342 -0.35 14.61 6.40
N ALA A 343 -0.27 15.31 5.27
CA ALA A 343 0.07 16.72 5.26
C ALA A 343 -0.65 17.47 4.12
N PRO A 344 -1.06 18.74 4.31
CA PRO A 344 -1.83 19.49 3.30
C PRO A 344 -1.14 19.62 1.93
N ASP A 345 0.19 19.66 1.94
CA ASP A 345 1.07 19.73 0.77
C ASP A 345 1.20 18.40 0.01
N THR A 346 0.78 17.28 0.61
CA THR A 346 0.82 15.94 0.01
C THR A 346 -0.55 15.39 -0.35
N TRP A 347 -1.64 16.11 -0.05
CA TRP A 347 -2.99 15.65 -0.32
C TRP A 347 -3.25 15.45 -1.82
N PRO A 348 -3.86 14.30 -2.21
CA PRO A 348 -4.10 13.97 -3.61
C PRO A 348 -5.13 14.90 -4.25
N THR A 349 -5.19 14.89 -5.58
CA THR A 349 -6.18 15.65 -6.35
C THR A 349 -7.59 15.04 -6.22
N GLY A 350 -7.70 13.71 -6.33
CA GLY A 350 -8.93 12.96 -6.12
C GLY A 350 -8.84 12.05 -4.89
N LEU A 351 -9.89 12.02 -4.08
CA LEU A 351 -9.92 11.24 -2.86
C LEU A 351 -11.27 10.52 -2.69
N ARG A 352 -11.26 9.26 -2.26
CA ARG A 352 -12.45 8.50 -1.86
C ARG A 352 -12.23 7.91 -0.47
N LEU A 353 -13.13 8.25 0.46
CA LEU A 353 -13.03 7.88 1.87
C LEU A 353 -14.33 7.24 2.40
N ALA A 354 -15.19 6.73 1.52
CA ALA A 354 -16.43 6.12 1.96
C ALA A 354 -16.15 4.96 2.93
N HIS A 355 -16.67 5.09 4.15
CA HIS A 355 -16.52 4.09 5.21
C HIS A 355 -15.07 3.88 5.68
N THR A 356 -14.15 4.82 5.40
CA THR A 356 -12.81 4.81 5.97
C THR A 356 -12.86 5.11 7.47
N ALA A 357 -12.16 4.31 8.26
CA ALA A 357 -11.97 4.51 9.69
C ALA A 357 -10.48 4.77 10.00
N TYR A 358 -10.24 5.63 10.98
CA TYR A 358 -8.93 5.96 11.53
C TYR A 358 -9.09 6.35 13.00
N ASP A 359 -8.11 5.99 13.83
CA ASP A 359 -8.14 6.21 15.28
C ASP A 359 -7.73 7.65 15.63
N ALA A 360 -6.72 8.16 14.93
CA ALA A 360 -6.21 9.51 15.13
C ALA A 360 -5.64 10.09 13.83
N LEU A 361 -5.61 11.42 13.77
CA LEU A 361 -4.90 12.18 12.74
C LEU A 361 -3.65 12.76 13.37
N ALA A 362 -2.47 12.35 12.89
CA ALA A 362 -1.21 12.73 13.52
C ALA A 362 -0.89 14.24 13.34
N THR A 363 -1.35 14.84 12.25
CA THR A 363 -1.09 16.26 11.94
C THR A 363 -2.20 17.13 12.52
N PRO A 364 -1.91 18.01 13.50
CA PRO A 364 -2.91 18.84 14.14
C PRO A 364 -3.33 19.97 13.21
N LEU A 365 -4.54 19.86 12.64
CA LEU A 365 -5.14 20.87 11.76
C LEU A 365 -6.50 21.29 12.29
N THR A 366 -6.94 22.50 11.96
CA THR A 366 -8.29 22.99 12.26
C THR A 366 -9.35 22.28 11.40
N ALA A 367 -10.62 22.28 11.83
CA ALA A 367 -11.69 21.66 11.05
C ALA A 367 -11.85 22.35 9.70
N GLY A 368 -11.59 23.65 9.62
CA GLY A 368 -11.64 24.40 8.36
C GLY A 368 -10.70 23.82 7.30
N GLU A 369 -9.46 23.55 7.71
CA GLU A 369 -8.42 22.95 6.86
C GLU A 369 -8.75 21.49 6.51
N ARG A 370 -9.19 20.68 7.48
CA ARG A 370 -9.59 19.28 7.24
C ARG A 370 -10.84 19.14 6.37
N LEU A 371 -11.74 20.12 6.39
CA LEU A 371 -12.87 20.15 5.47
C LEU A 371 -12.44 20.40 4.03
N ALA A 372 -11.31 21.09 3.79
CA ALA A 372 -10.75 21.22 2.45
C ALA A 372 -10.25 19.86 1.93
N TRP A 373 -9.68 19.02 2.81
CA TRP A 373 -9.33 17.63 2.49
C TRP A 373 -10.54 16.80 2.09
N LEU A 374 -11.62 16.80 2.90
CA LEU A 374 -12.85 16.05 2.58
C LEU A 374 -13.55 16.52 1.29
N ARG A 375 -13.42 17.80 0.91
CA ARG A 375 -14.00 18.35 -0.32
C ARG A 375 -13.29 17.88 -1.60
N ARG A 376 -12.10 17.28 -1.47
CA ARG A 376 -11.43 16.56 -2.58
C ARG A 376 -12.10 15.21 -2.88
N GLY A 377 -13.09 14.84 -2.07
CA GLY A 377 -14.03 13.76 -2.31
C GLY A 377 -14.60 13.81 -3.73
N THR A 378 -14.29 12.81 -4.55
CA THR A 378 -14.91 12.70 -5.89
C THR A 378 -16.32 12.10 -5.85
N GLU A 379 -16.68 11.52 -4.71
CA GLU A 379 -18.00 10.96 -4.46
C GLU A 379 -18.99 12.07 -4.09
N GLY A 380 -20.28 11.84 -4.32
CA GLY A 380 -21.33 12.77 -3.92
C GLY A 380 -21.42 12.96 -2.40
N TYR A 381 -22.57 13.39 -1.90
CA TYR A 381 -22.74 13.55 -0.47
C TYR A 381 -22.68 12.21 0.29
N VAL A 382 -21.55 11.95 0.96
CA VAL A 382 -21.36 10.82 1.88
C VAL A 382 -21.27 11.34 3.31
N PRO A 383 -22.16 10.91 4.24
CA PRO A 383 -22.21 11.44 5.60
C PRO A 383 -21.10 10.91 6.52
N GLN A 384 -20.62 9.68 6.31
CA GLN A 384 -19.71 8.99 7.22
C GLN A 384 -18.34 9.68 7.37
N PRO A 385 -17.67 10.19 6.32
CA PRO A 385 -16.37 10.87 6.47
C PRO A 385 -16.42 12.09 7.40
N TYR A 386 -17.55 12.81 7.41
CA TYR A 386 -17.76 13.93 8.33
C TYR A 386 -17.95 13.46 9.79
N GLU A 387 -18.66 12.35 10.00
CA GLU A 387 -18.84 11.78 11.34
C GLU A 387 -17.52 11.24 11.90
N GLN A 388 -16.72 10.58 11.06
CA GLN A 388 -15.38 10.09 11.42
C GLN A 388 -14.48 11.25 11.84
N LEU A 389 -14.42 12.32 11.04
CA LEU A 389 -13.61 13.51 11.36
C LEU A 389 -14.11 14.21 12.64
N ALA A 390 -15.42 14.32 12.83
CA ALA A 390 -15.98 14.90 14.06
C ALA A 390 -15.73 14.02 15.29
N ALA A 391 -15.67 12.69 15.14
CA ALA A 391 -15.28 11.77 16.21
C ALA A 391 -13.80 11.94 16.59
N ALA A 392 -12.91 12.07 15.60
CA ALA A 392 -11.49 12.31 15.84
C ALA A 392 -11.22 13.64 16.57
N TYR A 393 -11.95 14.71 16.26
CA TYR A 393 -11.83 15.96 17.03
C TYR A 393 -12.35 15.83 18.46
N ARG A 394 -13.41 15.04 18.68
CA ARG A 394 -13.94 14.79 20.02
C ARG A 394 -12.98 13.98 20.88
N SER A 395 -12.30 12.98 20.34
CA SER A 395 -11.29 12.21 21.08
C SER A 395 -10.10 13.07 21.51
N LEU A 396 -9.79 14.14 20.77
CA LEU A 396 -8.80 15.15 21.13
C LEU A 396 -9.33 16.25 22.08
N GLY A 397 -10.61 16.23 22.46
CA GLY A 397 -11.23 17.27 23.30
C GLY A 397 -11.63 18.56 22.55
N HIS A 398 -11.48 18.61 21.23
CA HIS A 398 -11.81 19.78 20.40
C HIS A 398 -13.28 19.79 19.97
N GLU A 399 -14.19 19.97 20.93
CA GLU A 399 -15.64 19.95 20.71
C GLU A 399 -16.14 21.01 19.71
N ASP A 400 -15.56 22.20 19.68
CA ASP A 400 -15.96 23.26 18.76
C ASP A 400 -15.55 22.98 17.30
N GLU A 401 -14.43 22.30 17.10
CA GLU A 401 -13.99 21.81 15.79
C GLU A 401 -14.94 20.70 15.31
N ALA A 402 -15.29 19.75 16.18
CA ALA A 402 -16.27 18.71 15.86
C ALA A 402 -17.64 19.28 15.45
N ARG A 403 -18.15 20.30 16.17
CA ARG A 403 -19.38 21.02 15.79
C ARG A 403 -19.24 21.71 14.43
N THR A 404 -18.07 22.25 14.12
CA THR A 404 -17.78 22.89 12.83
C THR A 404 -17.83 21.87 11.68
N VAL A 405 -17.29 20.68 11.87
CA VAL A 405 -17.38 19.56 10.91
C VAL A 405 -18.84 19.13 10.70
N LEU A 406 -19.60 18.93 11.78
CA LEU A 406 -21.00 18.51 11.69
C LEU A 406 -21.92 19.59 11.07
N LEU A 407 -21.61 20.86 11.28
CA LEU A 407 -22.27 21.96 10.57
C LEU A 407 -21.97 21.88 9.06
N ALA A 408 -20.71 21.63 8.69
CA ALA A 408 -20.33 21.45 7.29
C ALA A 408 -21.02 20.24 6.65
N LYS A 409 -21.20 19.14 7.40
CA LYS A 409 -22.01 17.98 6.99
C LYS A 409 -23.44 18.39 6.62
N GLN A 410 -24.14 19.16 7.47
CA GLN A 410 -25.51 19.61 7.18
C GLN A 410 -25.56 20.56 5.97
N ARG A 411 -24.56 21.43 5.81
CA ARG A 411 -24.45 22.32 4.64
C ARG A 411 -24.26 21.55 3.34
N HIS A 412 -23.45 20.49 3.35
CA HIS A 412 -23.29 19.62 2.19
C HIS A 412 -24.57 18.79 1.95
N ARG A 413 -25.19 18.23 2.99
CA ARG A 413 -26.50 17.56 2.86
C ARG A 413 -27.53 18.45 2.19
N ARG A 414 -27.56 19.75 2.54
CA ARG A 414 -28.48 20.72 1.96
C ARG A 414 -28.36 20.80 0.44
N SER A 415 -27.16 20.69 -0.16
CA SER A 415 -27.05 20.75 -1.62
C SER A 415 -27.73 19.58 -2.34
N ALA A 416 -27.95 18.45 -1.65
CA ALA A 416 -28.65 17.27 -2.16
C ALA A 416 -30.18 17.28 -1.93
N LEU A 417 -30.73 18.30 -1.25
CA LEU A 417 -32.16 18.37 -0.92
C LEU A 417 -33.00 19.08 -2.01
N PRO A 418 -34.33 18.82 -2.05
CA PRO A 418 -35.25 19.59 -2.90
C PRO A 418 -35.33 21.07 -2.49
N ALA A 419 -35.75 21.94 -3.42
CA ALA A 419 -35.66 23.40 -3.28
C ALA A 419 -36.32 23.98 -2.02
N HIS A 420 -37.51 23.49 -1.63
CA HIS A 420 -38.20 23.96 -0.42
C HIS A 420 -37.42 23.60 0.86
N ALA A 421 -36.87 22.40 0.93
CA ALA A 421 -36.05 21.94 2.05
C ALA A 421 -34.69 22.66 2.09
N ARG A 422 -34.15 23.04 0.92
CA ARG A 422 -32.97 23.91 0.81
C ARG A 422 -33.22 25.29 1.40
N LEU A 423 -34.35 25.92 1.06
CA LEU A 423 -34.74 27.22 1.60
C LEU A 423 -34.84 27.17 3.13
N TRP A 424 -35.55 26.17 3.66
CA TRP A 424 -35.63 25.96 5.11
C TRP A 424 -34.25 25.73 5.74
N GLY A 425 -33.38 24.97 5.08
CA GLY A 425 -32.01 24.77 5.53
C GLY A 425 -31.18 26.06 5.58
N TYR A 426 -31.40 27.03 4.69
CA TYR A 426 -30.73 28.34 4.78
C TYR A 426 -31.20 29.14 6.00
N VAL A 427 -32.51 29.11 6.31
CA VAL A 427 -33.07 29.73 7.52
C VAL A 427 -32.44 29.12 8.77
N GLN A 428 -32.34 27.78 8.84
CA GLN A 428 -31.71 27.08 9.98
C GLN A 428 -30.22 27.40 10.14
N ASP A 429 -29.46 27.54 9.05
CA ASP A 429 -28.04 27.89 9.07
C ASP A 429 -27.81 29.34 9.57
N ALA A 430 -28.62 30.27 9.07
CA ALA A 430 -28.53 31.70 9.41
C ALA A 430 -28.95 31.99 10.86
N THR A 431 -29.97 31.31 11.36
CA THR A 431 -30.50 31.53 12.72
C THR A 431 -29.66 30.83 13.77
N VAL A 432 -29.55 29.50 13.70
CA VAL A 432 -28.97 28.67 14.79
C VAL A 432 -27.84 27.75 14.33
N GLY A 433 -27.45 27.83 13.06
CA GLY A 433 -26.42 26.95 12.49
C GLY A 433 -26.79 25.48 12.63
N TYR A 434 -28.04 25.10 12.33
CA TYR A 434 -28.56 23.74 12.56
C TYR A 434 -28.46 23.25 14.03
N GLY A 435 -28.34 24.16 14.99
CA GLY A 435 -28.16 23.83 16.42
C GLY A 435 -26.70 23.64 16.84
N TYR A 436 -25.74 23.78 15.92
CA TYR A 436 -24.30 23.69 16.22
C TYR A 436 -23.69 25.04 16.61
N ARG A 437 -24.42 26.16 16.46
CA ARG A 437 -23.95 27.52 16.82
C ARG A 437 -25.01 28.29 17.65
N PRO A 438 -25.33 27.84 18.87
CA PRO A 438 -26.41 28.42 19.68
C PRO A 438 -26.20 29.90 20.04
N ALA A 439 -24.95 30.38 20.11
CA ALA A 439 -24.64 31.79 20.35
C ALA A 439 -25.27 32.75 19.31
N ARG A 440 -25.53 32.27 18.07
CA ARG A 440 -26.24 33.07 17.06
C ARG A 440 -27.69 33.35 17.46
N ALA A 441 -28.35 32.42 18.16
CA ALA A 441 -29.70 32.64 18.66
C ALA A 441 -29.75 33.81 19.64
N ALA A 442 -28.76 33.92 20.54
CA ALA A 442 -28.64 35.04 21.47
C ALA A 442 -28.44 36.37 20.72
N LEU A 443 -27.58 36.40 19.70
CA LEU A 443 -27.39 37.59 18.86
C LEU A 443 -28.67 38.02 18.15
N TRP A 444 -29.45 37.07 17.63
CA TRP A 444 -30.75 37.35 17.02
C TRP A 444 -31.75 37.88 18.04
N ILE A 445 -31.80 37.33 19.25
CA ILE A 445 -32.65 37.86 20.33
C ILE A 445 -32.27 39.30 20.66
N ILE A 446 -30.96 39.60 20.79
CA ILE A 446 -30.48 40.98 21.06
C ILE A 446 -30.83 41.92 19.90
N ALA A 447 -30.63 41.49 18.65
CA ALA A 447 -30.93 42.30 17.47
C ALA A 447 -32.44 42.59 17.34
N LEU A 448 -33.28 41.57 17.55
CA LEU A 448 -34.74 41.72 17.54
C LEU A 448 -35.23 42.57 18.72
N LEU A 449 -34.58 42.46 19.89
CA LEU A 449 -34.86 43.29 21.04
C LEU A 449 -34.55 44.76 20.75
N ALA A 450 -33.37 45.04 20.18
CA ALA A 450 -32.98 46.40 19.80
C ALA A 450 -33.92 46.98 18.74
N LEU A 451 -34.33 46.17 17.74
CA LEU A 451 -35.29 46.56 16.71
C LEU A 451 -36.66 46.89 17.32
N GLY A 452 -37.18 45.99 18.17
CA GLY A 452 -38.46 46.18 18.85
C GLY A 452 -38.44 47.40 19.77
N ALA A 453 -37.41 47.52 20.62
CA ALA A 453 -37.26 48.65 21.52
C ALA A 453 -37.16 49.99 20.77
N SER A 454 -36.43 50.02 19.64
CA SER A 454 -36.32 51.23 18.80
C SER A 454 -37.66 51.60 18.16
N PHE A 455 -38.37 50.61 17.60
CA PHE A 455 -39.67 50.84 16.96
C PHE A 455 -40.72 51.33 17.96
N PHE A 456 -40.85 50.67 19.12
CA PHE A 456 -41.85 51.03 20.14
C PHE A 456 -41.46 52.27 20.96
N SER A 457 -40.18 52.65 20.98
CA SER A 457 -39.76 53.96 21.48
C SER A 457 -40.28 55.08 20.57
N ALA A 458 -40.19 54.90 19.25
CA ALA A 458 -40.71 55.86 18.28
C ALA A 458 -42.24 55.81 18.14
N HIS A 459 -42.87 54.65 18.38
CA HIS A 459 -44.31 54.44 18.26
C HIS A 459 -44.87 53.73 19.52
N PRO A 460 -45.03 54.46 20.64
CA PRO A 460 -45.54 53.87 21.86
C PRO A 460 -46.97 53.33 21.66
N PRO A 461 -47.23 52.05 22.01
CA PRO A 461 -48.57 51.48 21.95
C PRO A 461 -49.50 52.14 22.98
N ALA A 462 -50.79 52.19 22.65
CA ALA A 462 -51.78 52.77 23.55
C ALA A 462 -52.05 51.83 24.74
N PRO A 463 -52.26 52.36 25.96
CA PRO A 463 -52.67 51.56 27.10
C PRO A 463 -54.08 51.00 26.87
N LEU A 464 -54.28 49.72 27.24
CA LEU A 464 -55.57 49.04 27.12
C LEU A 464 -56.62 49.58 28.11
N GLU A 465 -56.19 49.93 29.32
CA GLU A 465 -57.02 50.62 30.32
C GLU A 465 -56.34 51.93 30.75
N ALA A 466 -56.90 53.06 30.33
CA ALA A 466 -56.42 54.40 30.68
C ALA A 466 -56.61 54.66 32.19
N GLY A 467 -55.59 54.37 32.99
CA GLY A 467 -55.57 54.58 34.44
C GLY A 467 -54.95 53.45 35.27
N LYS A 468 -54.78 52.24 34.70
CA LYS A 468 -54.14 51.10 35.38
C LYS A 468 -52.83 50.64 34.74
N ALA A 469 -52.47 51.18 33.58
CA ALA A 469 -51.26 50.80 32.87
C ALA A 469 -50.00 51.30 33.60
N PRO A 470 -48.96 50.45 33.80
CA PRO A 470 -47.67 50.87 34.33
C PRO A 470 -46.98 51.86 33.37
N PRO A 471 -45.94 52.60 33.80
CA PRO A 471 -45.16 53.43 32.89
C PRO A 471 -44.61 52.58 31.74
N PHE A 472 -44.79 53.06 30.51
CA PHE A 472 -44.38 52.33 29.32
C PHE A 472 -42.86 52.25 29.23
N SER A 473 -42.32 51.05 29.08
CA SER A 473 -40.90 50.82 28.80
C SER A 473 -40.74 50.07 27.48
N PRO A 474 -40.20 50.71 26.42
CA PRO A 474 -40.03 50.08 25.11
C PRO A 474 -39.20 48.80 25.16
N VAL A 475 -38.16 48.78 26.01
CA VAL A 475 -37.26 47.62 26.17
C VAL A 475 -37.97 46.45 26.85
N PHE A 476 -38.64 46.69 27.99
CA PHE A 476 -39.35 45.62 28.70
C PHE A 476 -40.59 45.14 27.93
N TYR A 477 -41.24 46.02 27.17
CA TYR A 477 -42.31 45.62 26.25
C TYR A 477 -41.79 44.70 25.13
N ALA A 478 -40.65 45.02 24.52
CA ALA A 478 -40.03 44.16 23.51
C ALA A 478 -39.51 42.84 24.12
N LEU A 479 -38.99 42.86 25.35
CA LEU A 479 -38.63 41.64 26.09
C LEU A 479 -39.84 40.74 26.34
N ASP A 480 -40.98 41.30 26.76
CA ASP A 480 -42.23 40.54 26.96
C ASP A 480 -42.76 39.87 25.69
N LEU A 481 -42.47 40.46 24.53
CA LEU A 481 -42.81 39.86 23.25
C LEU A 481 -41.84 38.73 22.89
N LEU A 482 -40.53 38.91 23.13
CA LEU A 482 -39.49 37.95 22.73
C LEU A 482 -39.28 36.78 23.70
N LEU A 483 -39.52 36.97 24.99
CA LEU A 483 -39.29 35.96 26.03
C LEU A 483 -40.62 35.31 26.43
N PRO A 484 -40.97 34.11 25.90
CA PRO A 484 -42.29 33.53 26.08
C PRO A 484 -42.60 33.09 27.52
N VAL A 485 -41.56 32.88 28.34
CA VAL A 485 -41.68 32.33 29.71
C VAL A 485 -41.69 33.43 30.78
N ILE A 486 -41.09 34.58 30.51
CA ILE A 486 -40.91 35.66 31.49
C ILE A 486 -41.81 36.83 31.09
N GLY A 487 -42.71 37.24 31.98
CA GLY A 487 -43.56 38.41 31.80
C GLY A 487 -43.20 39.53 32.78
N PHE A 488 -42.85 40.69 32.24
CA PHE A 488 -42.60 41.98 32.90
C PHE A 488 -43.87 42.87 32.98
N GLY A 489 -45.00 42.37 32.49
CA GLY A 489 -46.33 43.00 32.64
C GLY A 489 -46.65 44.12 31.65
N GLN A 490 -45.75 44.42 30.71
CA GLN A 490 -45.92 45.47 29.69
C GLN A 490 -46.80 44.96 28.53
N LYS A 491 -46.58 43.73 28.04
CA LYS A 491 -47.38 43.16 26.93
C LYS A 491 -48.87 43.05 27.24
N ALA A 492 -49.23 42.79 28.49
CA ALA A 492 -50.62 42.68 28.93
C ALA A 492 -51.31 44.05 29.09
N ALA A 493 -50.54 45.13 29.24
CA ALA A 493 -51.07 46.47 29.52
C ALA A 493 -51.20 47.36 28.26
N PHE A 494 -50.52 47.04 27.17
CA PHE A 494 -50.43 47.89 25.99
C PHE A 494 -50.73 47.14 24.68
N ALA A 495 -51.55 47.75 23.82
CA ALA A 495 -51.96 47.19 22.53
C ALA A 495 -51.41 48.03 21.36
N PRO A 496 -50.50 47.47 20.54
CA PRO A 496 -50.00 48.12 19.34
C PRO A 496 -51.02 47.96 18.21
N HIS A 497 -51.13 48.97 17.35
CA HIS A 497 -52.06 48.98 16.22
C HIS A 497 -51.30 49.12 14.89
N GLY A 498 -51.92 48.69 13.79
CA GLY A 498 -51.33 48.79 12.45
C GLY A 498 -50.00 48.04 12.34
N GLY A 499 -48.95 48.71 11.84
CA GLY A 499 -47.62 48.12 11.67
C GLY A 499 -46.99 47.59 12.97
N GLY A 500 -47.31 48.19 14.12
CA GLY A 500 -46.80 47.72 15.42
C GLY A 500 -47.38 46.38 15.85
N GLN A 501 -48.62 46.07 15.45
CA GLN A 501 -49.25 44.78 15.73
C GLN A 501 -48.57 43.65 14.95
N LEU A 502 -48.27 43.90 13.67
CA LEU A 502 -47.53 42.96 12.84
C LEU A 502 -46.16 42.66 13.44
N LEU A 503 -45.40 43.70 13.82
CA LEU A 503 -44.10 43.55 14.47
C LEU A 503 -44.21 42.76 15.80
N ALA A 504 -45.21 43.06 16.64
CA ALA A 504 -45.41 42.36 17.90
C ALA A 504 -45.67 40.86 17.71
N HIS A 505 -46.48 40.48 16.71
CA HIS A 505 -46.70 39.08 16.35
C HIS A 505 -45.42 38.42 15.83
N THR A 506 -44.66 39.09 14.95
CA THR A 506 -43.38 38.57 14.44
C THR A 506 -42.37 38.35 15.56
N LEU A 507 -42.21 39.31 16.47
CA LEU A 507 -41.32 39.19 17.64
C LEU A 507 -41.75 38.03 18.55
N THR A 508 -43.06 37.84 18.76
CA THR A 508 -43.57 36.74 19.58
C THR A 508 -43.25 35.37 18.96
N VAL A 509 -43.52 35.18 17.67
CA VAL A 509 -43.23 33.92 16.98
C VAL A 509 -41.73 33.65 16.92
N ALA A 510 -40.92 34.66 16.57
CA ALA A 510 -39.46 34.55 16.56
C ALA A 510 -38.90 34.22 17.95
N GLY A 511 -39.45 34.84 19.00
CA GLY A 511 -39.11 34.58 20.39
C GLY A 511 -39.28 33.11 20.78
N TRP A 512 -40.42 32.49 20.46
CA TRP A 512 -40.64 31.06 20.70
C TRP A 512 -39.63 30.16 19.97
N ILE A 513 -39.31 30.45 18.70
CA ILE A 513 -38.37 29.66 17.91
C ILE A 513 -36.93 29.80 18.44
N LEU A 514 -36.50 31.01 18.79
CA LEU A 514 -35.15 31.28 19.29
C LEU A 514 -34.96 30.83 20.74
N ALA A 515 -35.97 30.99 21.59
CA ALA A 515 -35.90 30.55 22.98
C ALA A 515 -35.80 29.01 23.09
N THR A 516 -36.59 28.27 22.31
CA THR A 516 -36.53 26.79 22.32
C THR A 516 -35.16 26.26 21.87
N THR A 517 -34.53 26.89 20.88
CA THR A 517 -33.20 26.52 20.40
C THR A 517 -32.09 26.89 21.39
N LEU A 518 -32.21 28.04 22.07
CA LEU A 518 -31.25 28.47 23.09
C LEU A 518 -31.33 27.56 24.33
N THR A 519 -32.53 27.20 24.79
CA THR A 519 -32.73 26.24 25.90
C THR A 519 -32.15 24.87 25.56
N ALA A 520 -32.37 24.36 24.34
CA ALA A 520 -31.76 23.11 23.90
C ALA A 520 -30.22 23.17 23.84
N GLY A 521 -29.66 24.33 23.46
CA GLY A 521 -28.21 24.58 23.45
C GLY A 521 -27.60 24.65 24.85
N VAL A 522 -28.24 25.38 25.76
CA VAL A 522 -27.80 25.55 27.16
C VAL A 522 -27.93 24.25 27.94
N SER A 523 -29.02 23.50 27.77
CA SER A 523 -29.19 22.19 28.41
C SER A 523 -28.08 21.20 28.04
N ARG A 524 -27.66 21.17 26.76
CA ARG A 524 -26.52 20.35 26.31
C ARG A 524 -25.16 20.83 26.81
N ALA A 525 -25.02 22.11 27.13
CA ALA A 525 -23.80 22.66 27.72
C ALA A 525 -23.70 22.35 29.21
N LEU A 526 -24.83 22.37 29.92
CA LEU A 526 -24.93 22.08 31.35
C LEU A 526 -24.83 20.59 31.68
N SER A 527 -25.31 19.70 30.80
CA SER A 527 -25.19 18.24 31.00
C SER A 527 -23.77 17.68 30.78
N ARG A 528 -22.76 18.56 30.71
CA ARG A 528 -21.34 18.25 30.43
C ARG A 528 -20.40 18.71 31.55
N GLN A 529 -20.96 19.21 32.66
CA GLN A 529 -20.30 19.35 33.97
C GLN A 529 -20.86 18.26 34.87
#